data_AF-A0A3D5RZB7-F1
#
_entry.id   AF-A0A3D5RZB7-F1
#
_cell.length_a   1.000
_cell.length_b   1.000
_cell.length_c   1.000
_cell.angle_alpha   90.00
_cell.angle_beta   90.00
_cell.angle_gamma   90.00
#
_symmetry.space_group_name_H-M   'P 1'
#
loop_
_entity.id
_entity.type
_entity.pdbx_description
1 polymer ?
#
loop_
_entity_poly.entity_id
_entity_poly.type
_entity_poly.pdbx_seq_one_letter_code
_entity_poly.pdbx_strand_id
1 'polypeptide(L)' 'MKKKECPSCAMEVDAKSKECPICGYEFAEYSTGYKWVAILLILLFIFYLIF' A
#
# COMPACT_ATOMS: atom_id res chain seq x y z
N MET A 1 -8.26 -14.90 -12.48
CA MET A 1 -8.07 -14.16 -11.21
C MET A 1 -6.58 -13.83 -11.10
N LYS A 2 -6.20 -12.61 -10.66
CA LYS A 2 -4.78 -12.28 -10.46
C LYS A 2 -4.32 -12.89 -9.14
N LYS A 3 -3.24 -13.67 -9.16
CA LYS A 3 -2.62 -14.25 -7.96
C LYS A 3 -1.32 -13.53 -7.64
N LYS A 4 -0.92 -13.53 -6.38
CA LYS A 4 0.38 -13.06 -5.88
C LYS A 4 0.97 -14.11 -4.96
N GLU A 5 2.28 -14.15 -4.88
CA GLU A 5 2.97 -15.02 -3.93
C GLU A 5 3.06 -14.33 -2.56
N CYS A 6 2.74 -15.05 -1.49
CA CYS A 6 2.92 -14.54 -0.14
C CYS A 6 4.42 -14.46 0.19
N PRO A 7 4.97 -13.29 0.57
CA PRO A 7 6.40 -13.13 0.83
C PRO A 7 6.87 -13.87 2.09
N SER A 8 5.95 -14.27 2.98
CA SER A 8 6.29 -14.98 4.21
C SER A 8 6.30 -16.50 4.08
N CYS A 9 5.42 -17.08 3.27
CA CYS A 9 5.27 -18.54 3.17
C CYS A 9 5.34 -19.09 1.74
N ALA A 10 5.59 -18.22 0.75
CA ALA A 10 5.68 -18.56 -0.68
C ALA A 10 4.43 -19.20 -1.30
N MET A 11 3.28 -19.16 -0.60
CA MET A 11 2.02 -19.70 -1.13
C MET A 11 1.38 -18.73 -2.13
N GLU A 12 0.80 -19.27 -3.20
CA GLU A 12 -0.06 -18.50 -4.10
C GLU A 12 -1.37 -18.10 -3.39
N VAL A 13 -1.63 -16.79 -3.32
CA VAL A 13 -2.87 -16.22 -2.77
C VAL A 13 -3.51 -15.26 -3.76
N ASP A 14 -4.79 -14.93 -3.56
CA ASP A 14 -5.44 -13.93 -4.41
C ASP A 14 -4.81 -12.55 -4.22
N ALA A 15 -4.63 -11.81 -5.32
CA ALA A 15 -3.99 -10.50 -5.27
C ALA A 15 -4.77 -9.50 -4.40
N LYS A 16 -6.09 -9.67 -4.26
CA LYS A 16 -6.98 -8.85 -3.44
C LYS A 16 -7.10 -9.31 -1.99
N SER A 17 -6.46 -10.43 -1.61
CA SER A 17 -6.41 -10.84 -0.22
C SER A 17 -5.63 -9.82 0.61
N LYS A 18 -6.26 -9.35 1.69
CA LYS A 18 -5.67 -8.45 2.69
C LYS A 18 -4.72 -9.16 3.64
N GLU A 19 -4.97 -10.44 3.88
CA GLU A 19 -4.13 -11.31 4.69
C GLU A 19 -3.91 -12.66 3.98
N CYS A 20 -2.80 -13.31 4.27
CA CYS A 20 -2.56 -14.67 3.81
C CYS A 20 -3.36 -15.65 4.67
N PRO A 21 -4.29 -16.43 4.10
CA PRO A 21 -5.11 -17.38 4.88
C PRO A 21 -4.32 -18.60 5.40
N ILE A 22 -3.05 -18.74 5.00
CA ILE A 22 -2.19 -19.87 5.37
C ILE A 22 -1.29 -19.53 6.55
N CYS A 23 -0.65 -18.35 6.55
CA CYS A 23 0.31 -17.96 7.58
C CYS A 23 -0.10 -16.71 8.38
N GLY A 24 -1.19 -16.02 8.00
CA GLY A 24 -1.65 -14.81 8.67
C GLY A 24 -0.88 -13.54 8.32
N TYR A 25 -0.02 -13.55 7.29
CA TYR A 25 0.72 -12.36 6.87
C TYR A 25 -0.22 -11.27 6.32
N GLU A 26 -0.24 -10.10 6.94
CA GLU A 26 -1.00 -8.94 6.49
C GLU A 26 -0.29 -8.23 5.32
N PHE A 27 -0.99 -8.09 4.19
CA PHE A 27 -0.50 -7.38 3.03
C PHE A 27 -0.73 -5.88 3.21
N ALA A 28 0.32 -5.09 3.03
CA ALA A 28 0.20 -3.63 3.04
C ALA A 28 -0.69 -3.15 1.87
N GLU A 29 -1.87 -2.64 2.21
CA GLU A 29 -2.76 -1.96 1.26
C GLU A 29 -2.61 -0.44 1.41
N TYR A 30 -1.98 0.18 0.42
CA TYR A 30 -1.95 1.64 0.35
C TYR A 30 -3.27 2.12 -0.23
N SER A 31 -4.08 2.80 0.58
CA SER A 31 -5.30 3.44 0.10
C SER A 31 -4.93 4.60 -0.86
N THR A 32 -5.78 4.83 -1.87
CA THR A 32 -5.61 5.95 -2.81
C THR A 32 -5.58 7.31 -2.10
N GLY A 33 -6.15 7.41 -0.90
CA GLY A 33 -6.15 8.64 -0.10
C GLY A 33 -4.76 9.16 0.26
N TYR A 34 -3.81 8.25 0.54
CA TYR A 34 -2.44 8.65 0.89
C TYR A 34 -1.72 9.39 -0.25
N LYS A 35 -2.06 9.11 -1.51
CA LYS A 35 -1.50 9.85 -2.66
C LYS A 35 -1.89 11.33 -2.63
N TRP A 36 -3.16 11.63 -2.35
CA TRP A 36 -3.64 13.02 -2.26
C TRP A 36 -3.04 13.76 -1.07
N VAL A 37 -2.94 13.08 0.08
CA VAL A 37 -2.28 13.65 1.27
C VAL A 37 -0.81 13.98 0.98
N ALA A 38 -0.09 13.09 0.29
CA ALA A 38 1.30 13.33 -0.10
C ALA A 38 1.43 14.55 -1.03
N ILE A 39 0.55 14.70 -2.03
CA ILE A 39 0.54 15.86 -2.93
C ILE A 39 0.29 17.16 -2.16
N LEU A 40 -0.70 17.16 -1.25
CA LEU A 40 -1.03 18.33 -0.44
C LEU A 40 0.14 18.75 0.46
N LEU A 41 0.82 17.80 1.10
CA LEU A 41 2.00 18.09 1.92
C LEU A 41 3.16 18.66 1.10
N ILE A 42 3.41 18.12 -0.10
CA ILE A 42 4.45 18.65 -1.01
C ILE A 42 4.14 20.09 -1.41
N LEU A 43 2.89 20.40 -1.77
CA LEU A 43 2.47 21.76 -2.14
C LEU A 43 2.62 22.74 -0.97
N LEU A 44 2.20 22.36 0.24
CA LEU A 44 2.40 23.18 1.44
C LEU A 44 3.88 23.43 1.73
N PHE A 45 4.72 22.40 1.59
CA PHE A 45 6.16 22.52 1.81
C PHE A 45 6.83 23.45 0.81
N ILE A 46 6.46 23.35 -0.48
CA ILE A 46 6.94 24.26 -1.52
C ILE A 46 6.48 25.70 -1.24
N PHE A 47 5.22 25.89 -0.86
CA PHE A 47 4.69 27.21 -0.50
C PHE A 47 5.47 27.84 0.65
N TYR A 48 5.75 27.07 1.72
CA TYR A 48 6.56 27.51 2.86
C TYR A 48 8.02 27.84 2.50
N LEU A 49 8.61 27.17 1.51
CA LEU A 49 9.97 27.49 1.08
C LEU A 49 10.05 28.74 0.21
N ILE A 50 8.97 29.08 -0.50
CA ILE A 50 8.92 30.24 -1.40
C ILE A 50 8.53 31.51 -0.66
N PHE A 51 7.72 31.40 0.40
CA PHE A 51 7.14 32.52 1.14
C PHE A 51 7.62 32.53 2.60
#